data_AF-A0A3Q0SE92-F1
#
_entry.id   AF-A0A3Q0SE92-F1
#
_cell.length_a   1.000
_cell.length_b   1.000
_cell.length_c   1.000
_cell.angle_alpha   90.00
_cell.angle_beta   90.00
_cell.angle_gamma   90.00
#
_symmetry.space_group_name_H-M   'P 1'
#
loop_
_entity.id
_entity.type
_entity.pdbx_description
1 polymer ?
#
loop_
_entity_poly.entity_id
_entity_poly.type
_entity_poly.pdbx_seq_one_letter_code
_entity_poly.pdbx_strand_id
1 'polypeptide(L)'
;MATTVRAAVCLCLWLFACQVRGSHIPQEMNRTIQSLLQHYKISNKERFDGKPVFPNEQLSGKMETKLVFMGGVLDSYEKLFGHMLKQLPTPSPQIAGSNAQPGSAITAASSDPSNAGSAAGRDVRSELKYILKKVQELKRHRYQEQEKLLQGLQTLRHIKMDDHIVQSKALWQLPQLYEEASSLPEIKMQRRRRRRRQTKAKGHQRG
;
A
#
# COMPACT_ATOMS: atom_id res chain seq x y z
N MET A 1 39.62 -7.84 31.77
CA MET A 1 38.38 -8.60 31.46
C MET A 1 37.09 -7.79 31.58
N ALA A 2 37.01 -6.72 32.38
CA ALA A 2 35.77 -5.93 32.52
C ALA A 2 35.46 -5.00 31.32
N THR A 3 36.49 -4.59 30.58
CA THR A 3 36.39 -3.67 29.43
C THR A 3 35.78 -4.34 28.20
N THR A 4 36.11 -5.61 27.95
CA THR A 4 35.55 -6.40 26.85
C THR A 4 34.08 -6.74 27.08
N VAL A 5 33.68 -7.00 28.33
CA VAL A 5 32.28 -7.27 28.69
C VAL A 5 31.42 -6.03 28.50
N ARG A 6 31.89 -4.84 28.90
CA ARG A 6 31.16 -3.58 28.67
C ARG A 6 31.02 -3.25 27.18
N ALA A 7 32.09 -3.45 26.39
CA ALA A 7 32.04 -3.24 24.95
C ALA A 7 31.04 -4.18 24.27
N ALA A 8 31.03 -5.46 24.64
CA ALA A 8 30.09 -6.45 24.11
C ALA A 8 28.63 -6.13 24.49
N VAL A 9 28.37 -5.70 25.72
CA VAL A 9 27.03 -5.30 26.18
C VAL A 9 26.52 -4.07 25.42
N CYS A 10 27.38 -3.07 25.19
CA CYS A 10 27.02 -1.91 24.38
C CYS A 10 26.73 -2.29 22.92
N LEU A 11 27.53 -3.19 22.32
CA LEU A 11 27.31 -3.67 20.95
C LEU A 11 26.00 -4.47 20.83
N CYS A 12 25.68 -5.32 21.79
CA CYS A 12 24.43 -6.05 21.85
C CYS A 12 23.21 -5.13 22.03
N LEU A 13 23.29 -4.14 22.94
CA LEU A 13 22.25 -3.14 23.10
C LEU A 13 22.04 -2.31 21.83
N TRP A 14 23.12 -2.01 21.11
CA TRP A 14 23.05 -1.28 19.84
C TRP A 14 22.40 -2.13 18.74
N LEU A 15 22.71 -3.42 18.65
CA LEU A 15 22.07 -4.35 17.71
C LEU A 15 20.58 -4.60 18.05
N PHE A 16 20.21 -4.62 19.33
CA PHE A 16 18.80 -4.72 19.76
C PHE A 16 18.01 -3.42 19.50
N ALA A 17 18.64 -2.24 19.65
CA ALA A 17 18.04 -0.96 19.28
C ALA A 17 17.96 -0.78 17.76
N CYS A 18 18.89 -1.36 17.01
CA CYS A 18 18.86 -1.52 15.57
C CYS A 18 18.05 -2.76 15.17
N GLN A 19 16.85 -2.96 15.74
CA GLN A 19 15.91 -3.90 15.13
C GLN A 19 15.80 -3.54 13.66
N VAL A 20 16.27 -4.46 12.81
CA VAL A 20 16.12 -4.41 11.36
C VAL A 20 14.62 -4.31 11.13
N ARG A 21 14.10 -3.10 10.97
CA ARG A 21 12.72 -2.84 10.56
C ARG A 21 12.61 -3.23 9.08
N GLY A 22 12.73 -4.53 8.82
CA GLY A 22 12.25 -5.14 7.60
C GLY A 22 10.73 -5.04 7.65
N SER A 23 10.14 -4.25 6.75
CA SER A 23 8.70 -4.33 6.50
C SER A 23 8.42 -5.69 5.89
N HIS A 24 8.01 -6.64 6.73
CA HIS A 24 7.56 -7.96 6.31
C HIS A 24 6.04 -7.95 6.20
N ILE A 25 5.51 -8.78 5.31
CA ILE A 25 4.08 -9.03 5.23
C ILE A 25 3.66 -9.69 6.56
N PRO A 26 2.71 -9.12 7.33
CA PRO A 26 2.27 -9.73 8.57
C PRO A 26 1.74 -11.16 8.35
N GLN A 27 1.93 -12.05 9.33
CA GLN A 27 1.52 -13.46 9.20
C GLN A 27 0.04 -13.61 8.84
N GLU A 28 -0.82 -12.80 9.44
CA GLU A 28 -2.26 -12.79 9.16
C GLU A 28 -2.53 -12.40 7.70
N MET A 29 -1.89 -11.34 7.20
CA MET A 29 -1.98 -10.92 5.80
C MET A 29 -1.58 -12.03 4.84
N ASN A 30 -0.47 -12.72 5.12
CA ASN A 30 -0.04 -13.83 4.27
C ASN A 30 -1.06 -14.98 4.28
N ARG A 31 -1.59 -15.35 5.45
CA ARG A 31 -2.65 -16.38 5.55
C ARG A 31 -3.90 -15.99 4.75
N THR A 32 -4.34 -14.73 4.85
CA THR A 32 -5.49 -14.23 4.09
C THR A 32 -5.23 -14.22 2.59
N ILE A 33 -4.04 -13.82 2.13
CA ILE A 33 -3.66 -13.88 0.72
C ILE A 33 -3.75 -15.32 0.19
N GLN A 34 -3.22 -16.30 0.93
CA GLN A 34 -3.25 -17.70 0.50
C GLN A 34 -4.68 -18.24 0.42
N SER A 35 -5.54 -17.92 1.39
CA SER A 35 -6.96 -18.28 1.39
C SER A 35 -7.68 -17.70 0.16
N LEU A 36 -7.49 -16.41 -0.11
CA LEU A 36 -8.06 -15.76 -1.30
C LEU A 36 -7.50 -16.32 -2.61
N LEU A 37 -6.22 -16.68 -2.68
CA LEU A 37 -5.64 -17.33 -3.86
C LEU A 37 -6.21 -18.72 -4.13
N GLN A 38 -6.70 -19.42 -3.11
CA GLN A 38 -7.42 -20.68 -3.28
C GLN A 38 -8.83 -20.45 -3.82
N HIS A 39 -9.50 -19.37 -3.42
CA HIS A 39 -10.81 -19.00 -3.93
C HIS A 39 -10.75 -18.48 -5.38
N TYR A 40 -9.83 -17.55 -5.67
CA TYR A 40 -9.58 -16.99 -7.00
C TYR A 40 -8.55 -17.82 -7.78
N LYS A 41 -8.80 -19.13 -7.87
CA LYS A 41 -7.87 -20.08 -8.48
C LYS A 41 -7.83 -19.94 -10.01
N ILE A 42 -6.62 -19.89 -10.55
CA ILE A 42 -6.31 -19.92 -11.99
C ILE A 42 -5.22 -20.95 -12.26
N SER A 43 -5.06 -21.38 -13.51
CA SER A 43 -4.00 -22.32 -13.87
C SER A 43 -2.62 -21.66 -13.81
N ASN A 44 -1.55 -22.47 -13.62
CA ASN A 44 -0.17 -21.95 -13.67
C ASN A 44 0.15 -21.36 -15.05
N LYS A 45 -0.42 -21.90 -16.12
CA LYS A 45 -0.24 -21.39 -17.48
C LYS A 45 -0.78 -19.95 -17.61
N GLU A 46 -1.95 -19.68 -17.04
CA GLU A 46 -2.54 -18.33 -17.04
C GLU A 46 -1.80 -17.39 -16.09
N ARG A 47 -1.38 -17.88 -14.91
CA ARG A 47 -0.66 -17.07 -13.92
C ARG A 47 0.71 -16.61 -14.41
N PHE A 48 1.38 -17.44 -15.20
CA PHE A 48 2.76 -17.22 -15.67
C PHE A 48 2.83 -17.09 -17.20
N ASP A 49 1.87 -16.36 -17.79
CA ASP A 49 1.78 -16.11 -19.23
C ASP A 49 2.77 -15.04 -19.76
N GLY A 50 3.58 -14.46 -18.87
CA GLY A 50 4.53 -13.39 -19.18
C GLY A 50 3.92 -11.98 -19.16
N LYS A 51 2.64 -11.83 -18.81
CA LYS A 51 1.92 -10.55 -18.75
C LYS A 51 1.54 -10.21 -17.30
N PRO A 52 2.49 -9.75 -16.47
CA PRO A 52 2.16 -9.38 -15.10
C PRO A 52 1.17 -8.20 -15.09
N VAL A 53 0.20 -8.23 -14.16
CA VAL A 53 -0.78 -7.16 -13.99
C VAL A 53 -0.11 -5.81 -13.69
N PHE A 54 0.99 -5.83 -12.94
CA PHE A 54 1.79 -4.65 -12.64
C PHE A 54 3.19 -4.80 -13.24
N PRO A 55 3.67 -3.82 -14.02
CA PRO A 55 4.99 -3.88 -14.63
C PRO A 55 6.08 -3.70 -13.56
N ASN A 56 7.13 -4.52 -13.62
CA ASN A 56 8.24 -4.47 -12.67
C ASN A 56 9.32 -3.43 -13.04
N GLU A 57 9.29 -2.89 -14.26
CA GLU A 57 10.35 -2.02 -14.80
C GLU A 57 10.54 -0.74 -13.99
N GLN A 58 9.45 -0.17 -13.46
CA GLN A 58 9.46 1.07 -12.68
C GLN A 58 10.06 0.92 -11.27
N LEU A 59 10.38 -0.31 -10.85
CA LEU A 59 10.99 -0.62 -9.56
C LEU A 59 12.51 -0.42 -9.54
N SER A 60 13.14 -0.13 -10.67
CA SER A 60 14.60 0.01 -10.80
C SER A 60 15.11 1.46 -10.62
N GLY A 61 14.21 2.45 -10.52
CA GLY A 61 14.53 3.88 -10.55
C GLY A 61 14.89 4.53 -9.20
N LYS A 62 14.81 5.87 -9.15
CA LYS A 62 14.98 6.67 -7.91
C LYS A 62 13.87 6.36 -6.91
N MET A 63 14.18 6.47 -5.61
CA MET A 63 13.23 6.21 -4.52
C MET A 63 11.91 6.98 -4.70
N GLU A 64 11.97 8.26 -5.04
CA GLU A 64 10.79 9.11 -5.28
C GLU A 64 9.88 8.52 -6.37
N THR A 65 10.45 8.10 -7.49
CA THR A 65 9.72 7.45 -8.59
C THR A 65 9.09 6.14 -8.14
N LYS A 66 9.83 5.32 -7.36
CA LYS A 66 9.29 4.06 -6.82
C LYS A 66 8.12 4.32 -5.88
N LEU A 67 8.20 5.34 -5.02
CA LEU A 67 7.12 5.70 -4.11
C LEU A 67 5.87 6.12 -4.87
N VAL A 68 6.00 6.95 -5.90
CA VAL A 68 4.86 7.37 -6.73
C VAL A 68 4.23 6.17 -7.43
N PHE A 69 5.06 5.30 -8.02
CA PHE A 69 4.58 4.08 -8.67
C PHE A 69 3.87 3.15 -7.69
N MET A 70 4.46 2.89 -6.51
CA MET A 70 3.82 2.08 -5.47
C MET A 70 2.53 2.70 -4.93
N GLY A 71 2.45 4.03 -4.84
CA GLY A 71 1.20 4.73 -4.53
C GLY A 71 0.09 4.39 -5.54
N GLY A 72 0.42 4.39 -6.84
CA GLY A 72 -0.51 4.02 -7.91
C GLY A 72 -0.90 2.54 -7.88
N VAL A 73 0.04 1.65 -7.53
CA VAL A 73 -0.24 0.22 -7.33
C VAL A 73 -1.21 0.00 -6.17
N LEU A 74 -1.01 0.68 -5.04
CA LEU A 74 -1.92 0.60 -3.88
C LEU A 74 -3.32 1.14 -4.21
N ASP A 75 -3.41 2.26 -4.95
CA ASP A 75 -4.69 2.81 -5.41
C ASP A 75 -5.43 1.83 -6.35
N SER A 76 -4.68 1.12 -7.19
CA SER A 76 -5.23 0.09 -8.08
C SER A 76 -5.74 -1.13 -7.30
N TYR A 77 -5.00 -1.59 -6.28
CA TYR A 77 -5.44 -2.67 -5.40
C TYR A 77 -6.68 -2.29 -4.59
N GLU A 78 -6.77 -1.05 -4.10
CA GLU A 78 -7.95 -0.56 -3.39
C GLU A 78 -9.21 -0.66 -4.28
N LYS A 79 -9.11 -0.20 -5.54
CA LYS A 79 -10.19 -0.31 -6.53
C LYS A 79 -10.51 -1.77 -6.86
N LEU A 80 -9.49 -2.60 -7.09
CA LEU A 80 -9.64 -4.01 -7.41
C LEU A 80 -10.39 -4.77 -6.32
N PHE A 81 -9.97 -4.65 -5.06
CA PHE A 81 -10.65 -5.31 -3.94
C PHE A 81 -12.06 -4.75 -3.73
N GLY A 82 -12.27 -3.45 -3.94
CA GLY A 82 -13.60 -2.85 -3.95
C GLY A 82 -14.52 -3.47 -5.01
N HIS A 83 -14.01 -3.76 -6.21
CA HIS A 83 -14.77 -4.46 -7.25
C HIS A 83 -15.02 -5.93 -6.91
N MET A 84 -14.01 -6.66 -6.42
CA MET A 84 -14.17 -8.06 -6.01
C MET A 84 -15.24 -8.20 -4.92
N LEU A 85 -15.30 -7.27 -3.95
CA LEU A 85 -16.35 -7.23 -2.93
C LEU A 85 -17.75 -7.01 -3.50
N LYS A 86 -17.90 -6.17 -4.53
CA LYS A 86 -19.19 -5.92 -5.19
C LYS A 86 -19.67 -7.10 -6.03
N GLN A 87 -18.75 -7.93 -6.51
CA GLN A 87 -19.06 -9.12 -7.32
C GLN A 87 -19.46 -10.34 -6.49
N LEU A 88 -19.17 -10.35 -5.19
CA LEU A 88 -19.62 -11.43 -4.32
C LEU A 88 -21.16 -11.47 -4.27
N PRO A 89 -21.78 -12.67 -4.27
CA PRO A 89 -23.21 -12.80 -4.10
C PRO A 89 -23.69 -11.99 -2.89
N THR A 90 -24.70 -11.14 -3.10
CA THR A 90 -25.38 -10.48 -1.98
C THR A 90 -26.23 -11.55 -1.28
N PRO A 91 -26.13 -11.71 0.05
CA PRO A 91 -27.00 -12.64 0.78
C PRO A 91 -28.45 -12.28 0.50
N SER A 92 -29.21 -13.21 -0.08
CA SER A 92 -30.64 -13.04 -0.31
C SER A 92 -31.35 -12.80 1.03
N PRO A 93 -32.34 -11.90 1.10
CA PRO A 93 -33.10 -11.70 2.33
C PRO A 93 -33.80 -13.00 2.70
N GLN A 94 -33.51 -13.51 3.90
CA GLN A 94 -34.26 -14.62 4.50
C GLN A 94 -35.70 -14.15 4.68
N ILE A 95 -36.61 -14.72 3.88
CA ILE A 95 -38.05 -14.54 4.07
C ILE A 95 -38.37 -15.12 5.45
N ALA A 96 -38.82 -14.24 6.35
CA ALA A 96 -39.41 -14.59 7.63
C ALA A 96 -40.68 -15.41 7.38
N GLY A 97 -40.55 -16.73 7.41
CA GLY A 97 -41.66 -17.67 7.47
C GLY A 97 -41.98 -17.98 8.92
N SER A 98 -42.81 -17.16 9.55
CA SER A 98 -43.51 -17.50 10.78
C SER A 98 -44.40 -18.71 10.54
N ASN A 99 -44.26 -19.77 11.34
CA ASN A 99 -45.41 -20.41 12.00
C ASN A 99 -44.93 -21.32 13.13
N ALA A 100 -45.54 -21.09 14.29
CA ALA A 100 -45.29 -21.71 15.57
C ALA A 100 -45.85 -23.15 15.64
N GLN A 101 -45.21 -24.00 16.46
CA GLN A 101 -45.86 -24.76 17.54
C GLN A 101 -44.79 -25.43 18.44
N PRO A 102 -44.96 -25.47 19.78
CA PRO A 102 -43.90 -25.80 20.74
C PRO A 102 -43.94 -27.26 21.26
N GLY A 103 -42.82 -27.76 21.78
CA GLY A 103 -42.77 -29.06 22.47
C GLY A 103 -41.42 -29.38 23.14
N SER A 104 -41.36 -29.14 24.45
CA SER A 104 -40.61 -29.85 25.50
C SER A 104 -39.06 -29.99 25.50
N ALA A 105 -38.47 -29.18 26.40
CA ALA A 105 -37.83 -29.62 27.65
C ALA A 105 -36.37 -30.14 27.70
N ILE A 106 -35.51 -29.26 28.29
CA ILE A 106 -34.45 -29.49 29.30
C ILE A 106 -33.15 -30.20 28.81
N THR A 107 -32.00 -29.55 28.78
CA THR A 107 -31.04 -29.46 29.92
C THR A 107 -29.93 -28.45 29.63
N ALA A 108 -29.54 -27.69 30.65
CA ALA A 108 -28.43 -26.75 30.65
C ALA A 108 -27.19 -27.35 31.34
N ALA A 109 -26.03 -27.23 30.70
CA ALA A 109 -24.65 -27.20 31.24
C ALA A 109 -23.74 -27.40 30.01
N SER A 110 -22.62 -26.73 29.78
CA SER A 110 -21.80 -25.84 30.58
C SER A 110 -20.88 -25.12 29.60
N SER A 111 -20.69 -23.82 29.81
CA SER A 111 -19.72 -23.00 29.11
C SER A 111 -18.29 -23.42 29.48
N ASP A 112 -17.51 -23.79 28.48
CA ASP A 112 -16.05 -23.81 28.58
C ASP A 112 -15.45 -23.21 27.29
N PRO A 113 -14.79 -22.03 27.36
CA PRO A 113 -14.26 -21.34 26.20
C PRO A 113 -12.77 -21.63 26.07
N SER A 114 -12.41 -22.79 25.53
CA SER A 114 -11.02 -22.98 25.12
C SER A 114 -10.84 -23.97 23.98
N ASN A 115 -10.24 -23.45 22.92
CA ASN A 115 -9.47 -24.19 21.93
C ASN A 115 -10.23 -25.01 20.86
N ALA A 116 -11.05 -24.31 20.06
CA ALA A 116 -11.33 -24.73 18.69
C ALA A 116 -10.40 -24.00 17.72
N GLY A 117 -9.14 -24.44 17.67
CA GLY A 117 -8.31 -24.23 16.49
C GLY A 117 -8.82 -25.15 15.37
N SER A 118 -9.74 -24.67 14.54
CA SER A 118 -9.92 -25.25 13.20
C SER A 118 -10.54 -24.23 12.26
N ALA A 119 -9.98 -24.19 11.06
CA ALA A 119 -10.30 -23.34 9.94
C ALA A 119 -11.75 -23.58 9.43
N ALA A 120 -12.75 -23.18 10.22
CA ALA A 120 -14.10 -23.00 9.74
C ALA A 120 -14.09 -21.79 8.80
N GLY A 121 -14.45 -22.03 7.53
CA GLY A 121 -14.20 -21.14 6.39
C GLY A 121 -14.44 -19.67 6.71
N ARG A 122 -13.36 -18.89 6.78
CA ARG A 122 -13.48 -17.44 6.82
C ARG A 122 -14.18 -17.01 5.54
N ASP A 123 -15.28 -16.29 5.70
CA ASP A 123 -16.04 -15.76 4.58
C ASP A 123 -15.12 -14.90 3.70
N VAL A 124 -15.07 -15.20 2.39
CA VAL A 124 -14.26 -14.51 1.39
C VAL A 124 -14.46 -12.99 1.46
N ARG A 125 -15.69 -12.55 1.79
CA ARG A 125 -16.00 -11.14 1.99
C ARG A 125 -15.22 -10.53 3.15
N SER A 126 -15.09 -11.25 4.27
CA SER A 126 -14.33 -10.80 5.44
C SER A 126 -12.83 -10.71 5.16
N GLU A 127 -12.30 -11.66 4.39
CA GLU A 127 -10.89 -11.71 3.98
C GLU A 127 -10.53 -10.57 3.03
N LEU A 128 -11.38 -10.31 2.02
CA LEU A 128 -11.21 -9.16 1.13
C LEU A 128 -11.30 -7.83 1.88
N LYS A 129 -12.25 -7.69 2.81
CA LYS A 129 -12.35 -6.50 3.67
C LYS A 129 -11.08 -6.30 4.52
N TYR A 130 -10.52 -7.37 5.06
CA TYR A 130 -9.29 -7.31 5.84
C TYR A 130 -8.12 -6.78 5.01
N ILE A 131 -7.87 -7.36 3.83
CA ILE A 131 -6.77 -6.93 2.95
C ILE A 131 -6.98 -5.50 2.45
N LEU A 132 -8.21 -5.15 2.04
CA LEU A 132 -8.56 -3.81 1.63
C LEU A 132 -8.23 -2.78 2.73
N LYS A 133 -8.62 -3.07 3.97
CA LYS A 133 -8.30 -2.23 5.13
C LYS A 133 -6.79 -2.06 5.31
N LYS A 134 -6.00 -3.13 5.13
CA LYS A 134 -4.53 -3.05 5.24
C LYS A 134 -3.89 -2.21 4.14
N VAL A 135 -4.39 -2.30 2.90
CA VAL A 135 -3.94 -1.43 1.80
C VAL A 135 -4.26 0.04 2.09
N GLN A 136 -5.48 0.32 2.56
CA GLN A 136 -5.90 1.68 2.94
C GLN A 136 -5.08 2.25 4.10
N GLU A 137 -4.81 1.45 5.14
CA GLU A 137 -3.94 1.84 6.25
C GLU A 137 -2.53 2.20 5.74
N LEU A 138 -1.93 1.37 4.88
CA LEU A 138 -0.61 1.63 4.32
C LEU A 138 -0.59 2.93 3.49
N LYS A 139 -1.60 3.11 2.63
CA LYS A 139 -1.75 4.30 1.79
C LYS A 139 -1.87 5.57 2.65
N ARG A 140 -2.78 5.55 3.62
CA ARG A 140 -3.03 6.67 4.54
C ARG A 140 -1.80 7.04 5.37
N HIS A 141 -0.96 6.08 5.77
CA HIS A 141 0.16 6.36 6.68
C HIS A 141 1.49 6.63 5.96
N ARG A 142 1.69 6.12 4.75
CA ARG A 142 2.99 6.19 4.07
C ARG A 142 2.97 6.81 2.68
N TYR A 143 1.79 7.04 2.10
CA TYR A 143 1.66 7.46 0.71
C TYR A 143 0.79 8.72 0.51
N GLN A 144 0.55 9.53 1.55
CA GLN A 144 -0.31 10.72 1.44
C GLN A 144 0.19 11.75 0.42
N GLU A 145 1.51 11.97 0.35
CA GLU A 145 2.10 12.91 -0.61
C GLU A 145 1.94 12.40 -2.04
N GLN A 146 2.16 11.09 -2.23
CA GLN A 146 2.03 10.43 -3.51
C GLN A 146 0.57 10.40 -3.95
N GLU A 147 -0.38 10.23 -3.04
CA GLU A 147 -1.82 10.28 -3.33
C GLU A 147 -2.24 11.66 -3.84
N LYS A 148 -1.80 12.75 -3.19
CA LYS A 148 -2.05 14.12 -3.67
C LYS A 148 -1.48 14.35 -5.06
N LEU A 149 -0.26 13.88 -5.32
CA LEU A 149 0.37 13.99 -6.64
C LEU A 149 -0.41 13.19 -7.69
N LEU A 150 -0.76 11.94 -7.39
CA LEU A 150 -1.52 11.07 -8.29
C LEU A 150 -2.90 11.65 -8.61
N GLN A 151 -3.59 12.24 -7.62
CA GLN A 151 -4.83 12.96 -7.84
C GLN A 151 -4.64 14.16 -8.77
N GLY A 152 -3.58 14.95 -8.57
CA GLY A 152 -3.20 16.03 -9.48
C GLY A 152 -3.00 15.54 -10.91
N LEU A 153 -2.24 14.45 -11.09
CA LEU A 153 -2.00 13.83 -12.41
C LEU A 153 -3.29 13.29 -13.05
N GLN A 154 -4.19 12.70 -12.24
CA GLN A 154 -5.49 12.26 -12.72
C GLN A 154 -6.34 13.45 -13.16
N THR A 155 -6.35 14.56 -12.43
CA THR A 155 -7.06 15.78 -12.83
C THR A 155 -6.54 16.29 -14.18
N LEU A 156 -5.21 16.30 -14.39
CA LEU A 156 -4.62 16.67 -15.68
C LEU A 156 -5.11 15.78 -16.83
N ARG A 157 -5.27 14.47 -16.59
CA ARG A 157 -5.79 13.53 -17.60
C ARG A 157 -7.25 13.82 -18.01
N HIS A 158 -8.07 14.37 -17.10
CA HIS A 158 -9.49 14.63 -17.35
C HIS A 158 -9.77 16.07 -17.80
N ILE A 159 -8.74 16.84 -18.15
CA ILE A 159 -8.91 18.17 -18.75
C ILE A 159 -9.67 18.03 -20.07
N LYS A 160 -10.73 18.81 -20.24
CA LYS A 160 -11.51 18.89 -21.47
C LYS A 160 -10.74 19.67 -22.53
N MET A 161 -9.90 18.98 -23.30
CA MET A 161 -9.02 19.61 -24.29
C MET A 161 -9.78 20.30 -25.43
N ASP A 162 -11.00 19.84 -25.73
CA ASP A 162 -11.84 20.38 -26.80
C ASP A 162 -12.64 21.63 -26.38
N ASP A 163 -12.62 21.99 -25.09
CA ASP A 163 -13.34 23.16 -24.58
C ASP A 163 -12.53 24.44 -24.82
N HIS A 164 -13.06 25.35 -25.64
CA HIS A 164 -12.41 26.62 -25.97
C HIS A 164 -12.08 27.47 -24.72
N ILE A 165 -12.90 27.44 -23.67
CA ILE A 165 -12.63 28.19 -22.43
C ILE A 165 -11.40 27.60 -21.73
N VAL A 166 -11.27 26.27 -21.73
CA VAL A 166 -10.12 25.57 -21.16
C VAL A 166 -8.86 25.88 -21.97
N GLN A 167 -8.94 25.85 -23.29
CA GLN A 167 -7.83 26.19 -24.19
C GLN A 167 -7.31 27.61 -23.94
N SER A 168 -8.22 28.59 -23.87
CA SER A 168 -7.85 29.98 -23.60
C SER A 168 -7.19 30.15 -22.22
N LYS A 169 -7.72 29.53 -21.16
CA LYS A 169 -7.11 29.51 -19.82
C LYS A 169 -5.73 28.85 -19.81
N ALA A 170 -5.56 27.75 -20.54
CA ALA A 170 -4.29 27.05 -20.64
C ALA A 170 -3.23 27.92 -21.33
N LEU A 171 -3.60 28.59 -22.44
CA LEU A 171 -2.71 29.53 -23.13
C LEU A 171 -2.28 30.69 -22.24
N TRP A 172 -3.18 31.20 -21.41
CA TRP A 172 -2.86 32.26 -20.45
C TRP A 172 -1.80 31.83 -19.41
N GLN A 173 -1.85 30.57 -18.95
CA GLN A 173 -0.92 30.04 -17.95
C GLN A 173 0.42 29.55 -18.53
N LEU A 174 0.48 29.36 -19.85
CA LEU A 174 1.61 28.73 -20.52
C LEU A 174 2.97 29.41 -20.26
N PRO A 175 3.11 30.75 -20.32
CA PRO A 175 4.42 31.38 -20.09
C PRO A 175 5.00 31.03 -18.71
N GLN A 176 4.18 31.12 -17.66
CA GLN A 176 4.58 30.81 -16.30
C GLN A 176 4.96 29.33 -16.14
N LEU A 177 4.14 28.42 -16.67
CA LEU A 177 4.41 26.98 -16.56
C LEU A 177 5.65 26.57 -17.35
N TYR A 178 5.89 27.18 -18.51
CA TYR A 178 7.07 26.93 -19.33
C TYR A 178 8.35 27.40 -18.63
N GLU A 179 8.33 28.59 -18.03
CA GLU A 179 9.46 29.11 -17.25
C GLU A 179 9.76 28.22 -16.03
N GLU A 180 8.73 27.86 -15.26
CA GLU A 180 8.86 26.98 -14.10
C GLU A 180 9.49 25.64 -14.52
N ALA A 181 8.95 24.99 -15.56
CA ALA A 181 9.45 23.71 -16.07
C ALA A 181 10.91 23.79 -16.54
N SER A 182 11.28 24.90 -17.20
CA SER A 182 12.64 25.13 -17.70
C SER A 182 13.66 25.34 -16.57
N SER A 183 13.22 25.87 -15.42
CA SER A 183 14.10 26.14 -14.27
C SER A 183 14.45 24.90 -13.44
N LEU A 184 13.60 23.86 -13.45
CA LEU A 184 13.75 22.67 -12.58
C LEU A 184 15.10 21.94 -12.71
N PRO A 185 15.67 21.70 -13.92
CA PRO A 185 16.96 21.05 -14.06
C PRO A 185 18.11 21.86 -13.42
N GLU A 186 18.08 23.18 -13.58
CA GLU A 186 19.11 24.08 -13.06
C GLU A 186 19.08 24.13 -11.52
N ILE A 187 17.89 24.23 -10.92
CA ILE A 187 17.71 24.16 -9.45
C ILE A 187 18.33 22.87 -8.89
N LYS A 188 18.12 21.75 -9.56
CA LYS A 188 18.70 20.45 -9.18
C LYS A 188 20.23 20.45 -9.29
N MET A 189 20.80 21.05 -10.33
CA MET A 189 22.25 21.19 -10.48
C MET A 189 22.85 22.09 -9.39
N GLN A 190 22.23 23.23 -9.10
CA GLN A 190 22.67 24.15 -8.06
C GLN A 190 22.65 23.51 -6.67
N ARG A 191 21.58 22.77 -6.32
CA ARG A 191 21.52 21.98 -5.07
C ARG A 191 22.67 20.97 -4.98
N ARG A 192 23.00 20.27 -6.08
CA ARG A 192 24.11 19.32 -6.12
C ARG A 192 25.47 20.02 -5.93
N ARG A 193 25.68 21.17 -6.56
CA ARG A 193 26.91 21.99 -6.41
C ARG A 193 27.08 22.49 -4.98
N ARG A 194 26.01 23.00 -4.34
CA ARG A 194 26.03 23.46 -2.94
C ARG A 194 26.42 22.34 -1.97
N ARG A 195 25.84 21.14 -2.11
CA ARG A 195 26.20 19.97 -1.29
C ARG A 195 27.69 19.62 -1.39
N ARG A 196 28.27 19.65 -2.60
CA ARG A 196 29.72 19.39 -2.81
C ARG A 196 30.63 20.42 -2.16
N ARG A 197 30.22 21.69 -2.09
CA ARG A 197 31.01 22.75 -1.43
C ARG A 197 31.02 22.58 0.09
N GLN A 198 29.87 22.22 0.69
CA GLN A 198 29.76 21.98 2.13
C GLN A 198 30.59 20.78 2.62
N THR A 199 30.73 19.73 1.80
CA THR A 199 31.60 18.59 2.14
C THR A 199 33.09 18.93 2.05
N LYS A 200 33.50 19.82 1.14
CA LYS A 200 34.90 20.26 1.02
C LYS A 200 35.31 21.19 2.17
N ALA A 201 34.42 22.08 2.62
CA ALA A 201 34.69 22.98 3.73
C ALA A 201 34.88 22.24 5.07
N LYS A 202 34.15 21.14 5.31
CA LYS A 202 34.30 20.32 6.54
C LYS A 202 35.56 19.46 6.59
N GLY A 203 36.14 19.13 5.44
CA GLY A 203 37.40 18.36 5.38
C GLY A 203 38.64 19.22 5.69
N HIS A 204 38.56 20.53 5.46
CA HIS A 204 39.68 21.46 5.65
C HIS A 204 39.80 22.02 7.08
N GLN A 205 38.79 21.80 7.95
CA GLN A 205 38.83 22.20 9.36
C GLN A 205 39.31 21.08 10.32
N ARG A 206 39.79 19.95 9.79
CA ARG A 206 40.28 18.81 10.57
C ARG A 206 41.73 18.43 10.26
N GLY A 207 42.49 19.32 9.63
CA GLY A 207 43.93 19.18 9.38
C GLY A 207 44.73 20.04 10.33
#